data_AF-K1TFJ5-F1
#
_entry.id   AF-K1TFJ5-F1
#
_cell.length_a   1.000
_cell.length_b   1.000
_cell.length_c   1.000
_cell.angle_alpha   90.00
_cell.angle_beta   90.00
_cell.angle_gamma   90.00
#
_symmetry.space_group_name_H-M   'P 1'
#
loop_
_entity.id
_entity.type
_entity.pdbx_description
1 polymer ?
#
loop_
_entity_poly.entity_id
_entity_poly.type
_entity_poly.pdbx_seq_one_letter_code
_entity_poly.pdbx_strand_id
1 'polypeptide(L)'
;MRINHIHIEEDAGKLVHDDYEGISMADYNRCGVPLIEIVTEPDFRSIEEVQDFVEKLALRLKYAGVCDAKMEQGSMRVDVNISIMPVGSTEFGTRAELKNLNSLKAIGRAIEYEINRQAEILDNGGTVIQETRRYNDNHGDTKALRSKEDAHDYRYFPEPDIPPVFLSDEEIEDIRKSMPEMPQDRFVRYTEKYGLPTDDANLIISSKEFSDFYDESVKINPDYKQISNLM
;
A
#
# COMPACT_ATOMS: atom_id res chain seq x y z
N MET A 1 -0.56 9.57 -9.80
CA MET A 1 -1.22 9.17 -8.55
C MET A 1 -0.92 10.21 -7.48
N ARG A 2 -1.94 10.94 -7.05
CA ARG A 2 -1.83 11.93 -5.98
C ARG A 2 -2.05 11.25 -4.63
N ILE A 3 -1.25 11.65 -3.64
CA ILE A 3 -1.48 11.31 -2.23
C ILE A 3 -2.39 12.40 -1.66
N ASN A 4 -3.52 12.02 -1.09
CA ASN A 4 -4.43 12.95 -0.44
C ASN A 4 -3.85 13.40 0.90
N HIS A 5 -3.43 12.44 1.74
CA HIS A 5 -2.73 12.73 2.99
C HIS A 5 -1.92 11.51 3.48
N ILE A 6 -1.03 11.78 4.42
CA ILE A 6 -0.30 10.79 5.22
C ILE A 6 -0.41 11.21 6.67
N HIS A 7 -0.81 10.31 7.56
CA HIS A 7 -0.89 10.60 8.98
C HIS A 7 -0.39 9.43 9.84
N ILE A 8 -0.09 9.71 11.10
CA ILE A 8 0.35 8.71 12.07
C ILE A 8 -0.89 8.25 12.86
N GLU A 9 -0.98 6.95 13.08
CA GLU A 9 -2.00 6.35 13.95
C GLU A 9 -1.37 5.26 14.83
N GLU A 10 -2.13 4.74 15.79
CA GLU A 10 -1.75 3.58 16.59
C GLU A 10 -2.49 2.33 16.14
N ASP A 11 -1.82 1.18 16.21
CA ASP A 11 -2.49 -0.09 15.90
C ASP A 11 -3.35 -0.59 17.05
N ALA A 12 -4.41 -1.29 16.67
CA ALA A 12 -5.26 -2.00 17.61
C ALA A 12 -4.66 -3.35 18.02
N GLY A 13 -5.23 -3.94 19.07
CA GLY A 13 -4.95 -5.31 19.48
C GLY A 13 -5.57 -6.32 18.51
N LYS A 14 -5.30 -7.60 18.74
CA LYS A 14 -5.87 -8.69 17.97
C LYS A 14 -6.92 -9.44 18.78
N LEU A 15 -8.05 -9.74 18.16
CA LEU A 15 -9.00 -10.71 18.69
C LEU A 15 -8.70 -12.09 18.10
N VAL A 16 -8.58 -13.08 18.97
CA VAL A 16 -8.45 -14.50 18.62
C VAL A 16 -9.75 -15.19 19.02
N HIS A 17 -10.50 -15.63 18.03
CA HIS A 17 -11.78 -16.31 18.23
C HIS A 17 -11.54 -17.81 18.40
N ASP A 18 -12.13 -18.39 19.45
CA ASP A 18 -12.20 -19.83 19.67
C ASP A 18 -13.65 -20.26 19.39
N ASP A 19 -13.86 -20.87 18.22
CA ASP A 19 -15.18 -21.32 17.78
C ASP A 19 -15.69 -22.52 18.60
N TYR A 20 -14.80 -23.28 19.25
CA TYR A 20 -15.18 -24.45 20.05
C TYR A 20 -15.77 -24.03 21.39
N GLU A 21 -15.08 -23.14 22.08
CA GLU A 21 -15.56 -22.58 23.37
C GLU A 21 -16.54 -21.41 23.17
N GLY A 22 -16.67 -20.88 21.95
CA GLY A 22 -17.52 -19.74 21.64
C GLY A 22 -17.05 -18.43 22.30
N ILE A 23 -15.76 -18.32 22.59
CA ILE A 23 -15.14 -17.17 23.26
C ILE A 23 -14.23 -16.39 22.32
N SER A 24 -13.93 -15.15 22.68
CA SER A 24 -12.92 -14.32 22.00
C SER A 24 -11.90 -13.85 23.02
N MET A 25 -10.62 -14.10 22.72
CA MET A 25 -9.49 -13.68 23.54
C MET A 25 -8.87 -12.42 22.93
N ALA A 26 -8.57 -11.44 23.76
CA ALA A 26 -7.89 -10.22 23.34
C ALA A 26 -6.38 -10.33 23.58
N ASP A 27 -5.60 -10.15 22.52
CA ASP A 27 -4.15 -10.05 22.54
C ASP A 27 -3.73 -8.60 22.27
N TYR A 28 -3.14 -7.97 23.28
CA TYR A 28 -2.72 -6.56 23.25
C TYR A 28 -1.25 -6.36 22.87
N ASN A 29 -0.51 -7.41 22.49
CA ASN A 29 0.92 -7.28 22.15
C ASN A 29 1.20 -6.31 20.99
N ARG A 30 0.20 -6.03 20.13
CA ARG A 30 0.28 -5.12 18.99
C ARG A 30 -0.27 -3.71 19.29
N CYS A 31 -0.95 -3.51 20.42
CA CYS A 31 -1.51 -2.20 20.74
C CYS A 31 -0.44 -1.12 20.85
N GLY A 32 -0.71 0.04 20.26
CA GLY A 32 0.21 1.19 20.33
C GLY A 32 1.40 1.09 19.37
N VAL A 33 1.50 0.04 18.55
CA VAL A 33 2.50 -0.03 17.48
C VAL A 33 2.24 1.14 16.51
N PRO A 34 3.27 1.94 16.17
CA PRO A 34 3.09 3.09 15.30
C PRO A 34 2.78 2.67 13.87
N LEU A 35 1.83 3.36 13.26
CA LEU A 35 1.41 3.16 11.88
C LEU A 35 1.47 4.49 11.12
N ILE A 36 1.62 4.37 9.81
CA ILE A 36 1.36 5.45 8.86
C ILE A 36 0.20 5.03 7.96
N GLU A 37 -0.87 5.82 7.94
CA GLU A 37 -1.92 5.65 6.95
C GLU A 37 -1.62 6.57 5.76
N ILE A 38 -1.57 5.98 4.56
CA ILE A 38 -1.33 6.70 3.31
C ILE A 38 -2.59 6.60 2.46
N VAL A 39 -3.30 7.72 2.32
CA VAL A 39 -4.55 7.79 1.57
C VAL A 39 -4.30 8.44 0.22
N THR A 40 -4.78 7.81 -0.85
CA THR A 40 -4.64 8.29 -2.23
C THR A 40 -5.89 9.02 -2.69
N GLU A 41 -5.74 9.88 -3.69
CA GLU A 41 -6.87 10.32 -4.51
C GLU A 41 -7.37 9.17 -5.40
N PRO A 42 -8.64 9.15 -5.84
CA PRO A 42 -9.19 8.12 -6.73
C PRO A 42 -8.71 8.29 -8.18
N ASP A 43 -7.39 8.31 -8.37
CA ASP A 43 -6.71 8.52 -9.65
C ASP A 43 -6.53 7.21 -10.44
N PHE A 44 -6.56 6.05 -9.78
CA PHE A 44 -6.35 4.73 -10.41
C PHE A 44 -7.45 4.39 -11.43
N ARG A 45 -7.05 3.85 -12.58
CA ARG A 45 -7.94 3.44 -13.68
C ARG A 45 -7.73 2.02 -14.14
N SER A 46 -6.71 1.31 -13.65
CA SER A 46 -6.51 -0.12 -13.93
C SER A 46 -5.98 -0.90 -12.72
N ILE A 47 -6.09 -2.22 -12.78
CA ILE A 47 -5.56 -3.13 -11.75
C ILE A 47 -4.03 -3.02 -11.70
N GLU A 48 -3.40 -2.93 -12.85
CA GLU A 48 -1.94 -2.84 -13.01
C GLU A 48 -1.41 -1.56 -12.36
N GLU A 49 -2.10 -0.43 -12.53
CA GLU A 49 -1.71 0.82 -11.85
C GLU A 49 -1.76 0.70 -10.32
N VAL A 50 -2.76 0.01 -9.78
CA VAL A 50 -2.89 -0.23 -8.33
C VAL A 50 -1.76 -1.13 -7.83
N GLN A 51 -1.49 -2.23 -8.54
CA GLN A 51 -0.43 -3.17 -8.18
C GLN A 51 0.95 -2.51 -8.24
N ASP A 52 1.24 -1.79 -9.33
CA ASP A 52 2.49 -1.05 -9.53
C ASP A 52 2.68 0.03 -8.46
N PHE A 53 1.62 0.75 -8.10
CA PHE A 53 1.70 1.75 -7.02
C PHE A 53 2.01 1.12 -5.67
N VAL A 54 1.32 0.03 -5.29
CA VAL A 54 1.57 -0.65 -4.01
C VAL A 54 2.99 -1.22 -3.96
N GLU A 55 3.46 -1.82 -5.06
CA GLU A 55 4.82 -2.35 -5.16
C GLU A 55 5.89 -1.25 -5.06
N LYS A 56 5.72 -0.14 -5.80
CA LYS A 56 6.63 1.01 -5.73
C LYS A 56 6.61 1.68 -4.36
N LEU A 57 5.44 1.79 -3.73
CA LEU A 57 5.32 2.35 -2.38
C LEU A 57 6.07 1.46 -1.38
N ALA A 58 5.86 0.15 -1.42
CA ALA A 58 6.56 -0.81 -0.57
C ALA A 58 8.08 -0.72 -0.75
N LEU A 59 8.55 -0.64 -2.00
CA LEU A 59 9.97 -0.49 -2.31
C LEU A 59 10.55 0.82 -1.74
N ARG A 60 9.84 1.95 -1.89
CA ARG A 60 10.28 3.24 -1.35
C ARG A 60 10.34 3.24 0.17
N LEU A 61 9.37 2.63 0.84
CA LEU A 61 9.36 2.51 2.31
C LEU A 61 10.52 1.63 2.83
N LYS A 62 10.82 0.53 2.13
CA LYS A 62 11.99 -0.32 2.40
C LYS A 62 13.29 0.45 2.22
N TYR A 63 13.41 1.21 1.12
CA TYR A 63 14.58 2.04 0.86
C TYR A 63 14.79 3.12 1.92
N ALA A 64 13.71 3.78 2.34
CA ALA A 64 13.73 4.76 3.41
C ALA A 64 14.06 4.13 4.79
N GLY A 65 13.96 2.81 4.95
CA GLY A 65 14.26 2.10 6.19
C GLY A 65 13.19 2.26 7.27
N VAL A 66 11.95 2.64 6.90
CA VAL A 66 10.87 2.93 7.86
C VAL A 66 9.83 1.82 7.98
N CYS A 67 9.79 0.89 7.04
CA CYS A 67 8.86 -0.25 7.04
C CYS A 67 9.45 -1.40 6.21
N ASP A 68 9.31 -2.63 6.68
CA ASP A 68 9.70 -3.83 5.92
C ASP A 68 8.68 -4.19 4.83
N ALA A 69 7.49 -3.58 4.84
CA ALA A 69 6.44 -3.63 3.85
C ALA A 69 6.12 -5.04 3.32
N LYS A 70 5.87 -5.96 4.25
CA LYS A 70 5.49 -7.37 3.99
C LYS A 70 4.02 -7.56 4.28
N MET A 71 3.23 -7.77 3.23
CA MET A 71 1.78 -7.95 3.35
C MET A 71 1.42 -9.23 4.11
N GLU A 72 2.18 -10.30 3.88
CA GLU A 72 1.99 -11.61 4.52
C GLU A 72 2.26 -11.61 6.03
N GLN A 73 3.08 -10.66 6.50
CA GLN A 73 3.37 -10.46 7.92
C GLN A 73 2.49 -9.35 8.54
N GLY A 74 1.67 -8.69 7.73
CA GLY A 74 0.73 -7.65 8.17
C GLY A 74 1.38 -6.30 8.50
N SER A 75 2.63 -6.08 8.08
CA SER A 75 3.32 -4.79 8.24
C SER A 75 2.99 -3.78 7.15
N MET A 76 2.42 -4.25 6.03
CA MET A 76 1.72 -3.42 5.05
C MET A 76 0.31 -3.96 4.84
N ARG A 77 -0.69 -3.09 4.97
CA ARG A 77 -2.10 -3.40 4.76
C ARG A 77 -2.65 -2.47 3.69
N VAL A 78 -3.52 -3.00 2.84
CA VAL A 78 -4.15 -2.23 1.77
C VAL A 78 -5.65 -2.55 1.76
N ASP A 79 -6.46 -1.52 1.95
CA ASP A 79 -7.89 -1.55 1.66
C ASP A 79 -8.13 -0.83 0.33
N VAL A 80 -9.01 -1.37 -0.51
CA VAL A 80 -9.26 -0.83 -1.85
C VAL A 80 -10.65 -0.22 -1.93
N ASN A 81 -10.74 1.04 -2.31
CA ASN A 81 -11.99 1.72 -2.59
C ASN A 81 -12.24 1.72 -4.10
N ILE A 82 -13.38 1.18 -4.54
CA ILE A 82 -13.69 1.02 -5.96
C ILE A 82 -15.13 1.38 -6.30
N SER A 83 -15.30 2.06 -7.41
CA SER A 83 -16.57 2.33 -8.06
C SER A 83 -16.38 2.27 -9.57
N ILE A 84 -17.36 1.75 -10.30
CA ILE A 84 -17.39 1.86 -11.77
C ILE A 84 -18.24 3.05 -12.21
N MET A 85 -17.99 3.56 -13.42
CA MET A 85 -18.77 4.65 -14.03
C MET A 85 -18.85 4.47 -15.54
N PRO A 86 -19.87 5.05 -16.22
CA PRO A 86 -19.96 5.01 -17.68
C PRO A 86 -18.75 5.65 -18.35
N VAL A 87 -18.37 5.12 -19.52
CA VAL A 87 -17.26 5.66 -20.31
C VAL A 87 -17.52 7.13 -20.66
N GLY A 88 -16.55 7.99 -20.33
CA GLY A 88 -16.66 9.44 -20.55
C GLY A 88 -17.36 10.22 -19.42
N SER A 89 -17.88 9.54 -18.40
CA SER A 89 -18.41 10.20 -17.20
C SER A 89 -17.30 10.88 -16.40
N THR A 90 -17.62 12.03 -15.82
CA THR A 90 -16.79 12.70 -14.80
C THR A 90 -17.31 12.45 -13.38
N GLU A 91 -18.49 11.83 -13.25
CA GLU A 91 -19.10 11.48 -11.97
C GLU A 91 -18.74 10.05 -11.59
N PHE A 92 -18.21 9.88 -10.39
CA PHE A 92 -17.90 8.57 -9.81
C PHE A 92 -19.19 7.84 -9.40
N GLY A 93 -19.20 6.52 -9.59
CA GLY A 93 -20.28 5.67 -9.11
C GLY A 93 -20.24 5.44 -7.59
N THR A 94 -21.18 4.62 -7.11
CA THR A 94 -21.22 4.25 -5.69
C THR A 94 -20.00 3.42 -5.31
N ARG A 95 -19.32 3.81 -4.23
CA ARG A 95 -18.10 3.18 -3.73
C ARG A 95 -18.39 1.89 -2.96
N ALA A 96 -17.66 0.83 -3.28
CA ALA A 96 -17.45 -0.33 -2.43
C ALA A 96 -16.03 -0.28 -1.83
N GLU A 97 -15.90 -0.70 -0.57
CA GLU A 97 -14.62 -0.78 0.15
C GLU A 97 -14.26 -2.26 0.35
N LEU A 98 -13.20 -2.72 -0.30
CA LEU A 98 -12.68 -4.08 -0.22
C LEU A 98 -11.61 -4.17 0.88
N LYS A 99 -11.82 -5.07 1.84
CA LYS A 99 -10.89 -5.35 2.94
C LYS A 99 -10.33 -6.77 2.88
N ASN A 100 -9.29 -7.02 3.68
CA ASN A 100 -8.63 -8.32 3.86
C ASN A 100 -7.88 -8.79 2.59
N LEU A 101 -7.05 -7.91 2.05
CA LEU A 101 -6.25 -8.14 0.84
C LEU A 101 -4.79 -8.40 1.23
N ASN A 102 -4.40 -9.68 1.31
CA ASN A 102 -3.11 -10.08 1.90
C ASN A 102 -1.96 -10.23 0.87
N SER A 103 -2.20 -9.93 -0.40
CA SER A 103 -1.16 -9.95 -1.44
C SER A 103 -1.53 -9.08 -2.64
N LEU A 104 -0.55 -8.70 -3.47
CA LEU A 104 -0.78 -8.00 -4.74
C LEU A 104 -1.71 -8.77 -5.68
N LYS A 105 -1.59 -10.11 -5.70
CA LYS A 105 -2.49 -10.98 -6.48
C LYS A 105 -3.91 -10.96 -5.94
N ALA A 106 -4.08 -10.95 -4.61
CA ALA A 106 -5.39 -10.85 -3.99
C ALA A 106 -6.04 -9.48 -4.27
N ILE A 107 -5.27 -8.39 -4.25
CA ILE A 107 -5.73 -7.05 -4.65
C ILE A 107 -6.31 -7.08 -6.07
N GLY A 108 -5.54 -7.60 -7.03
CA GLY A 108 -5.99 -7.65 -8.43
C GLY A 108 -7.26 -8.48 -8.62
N ARG A 109 -7.31 -9.69 -8.05
CA ARG A 109 -8.49 -10.56 -8.12
C ARG A 109 -9.72 -9.93 -7.46
N ALA A 110 -9.55 -9.27 -6.31
CA ALA A 110 -10.65 -8.62 -5.61
C ALA A 110 -11.22 -7.43 -6.39
N ILE A 111 -10.35 -6.62 -7.02
CA ILE A 111 -10.74 -5.53 -7.92
C ILE A 111 -11.51 -6.08 -9.12
N GLU A 112 -10.96 -7.09 -9.81
CA GLU A 112 -11.60 -7.72 -10.97
C GLU A 112 -13.00 -8.26 -10.62
N TYR A 113 -13.11 -8.97 -9.49
CA TYR A 113 -14.39 -9.46 -9.01
C TYR A 113 -15.39 -8.32 -8.76
N GLU A 114 -14.97 -7.25 -8.10
CA GLU A 114 -15.86 -6.15 -7.74
C GLU A 114 -16.29 -5.32 -8.96
N ILE A 115 -15.42 -5.16 -9.97
CA ILE A 115 -15.79 -4.56 -11.26
C ILE A 115 -16.92 -5.38 -11.91
N ASN A 116 -16.73 -6.69 -12.05
CA ASN A 116 -17.72 -7.57 -12.67
C ASN A 116 -19.05 -7.57 -11.91
N ARG A 117 -18.99 -7.62 -10.57
CA ARG A 117 -20.16 -7.56 -9.71
C ARG A 117 -20.93 -6.25 -9.88
N GLN A 118 -20.27 -5.10 -9.84
CA GLN A 118 -20.94 -3.82 -10.00
C GLN A 118 -21.52 -3.68 -11.41
N ALA A 119 -20.81 -4.16 -12.44
CA ALA A 119 -21.28 -4.15 -13.82
C ALA A 119 -22.57 -4.99 -13.95
N GLU A 120 -22.58 -6.22 -13.43
CA GLU A 120 -23.75 -7.09 -13.46
C GLU A 120 -24.96 -6.46 -12.75
N ILE A 121 -24.76 -5.79 -11.61
CA ILE A 121 -25.86 -5.09 -10.91
C ILE A 121 -26.43 -3.97 -11.80
N LEU A 122 -25.58 -3.15 -12.40
CA LEU A 122 -26.01 -2.02 -13.22
C LEU A 122 -26.64 -2.46 -14.55
N ASP A 123 -26.09 -3.47 -15.21
CA ASP A 123 -26.61 -4.02 -16.47
C ASP A 123 -27.99 -4.65 -16.30
N ASN A 124 -28.27 -5.21 -15.11
CA ASN A 124 -29.60 -5.71 -14.74
C ASN A 124 -30.58 -4.62 -14.27
N GLY A 125 -30.21 -3.33 -14.39
CA GLY A 125 -31.03 -2.19 -13.98
C GLY A 125 -31.11 -2.00 -12.45
N GLY A 126 -30.23 -2.66 -11.70
CA GLY A 126 -30.10 -2.48 -10.26
C GLY A 126 -29.31 -1.23 -9.88
N THR A 127 -29.06 -1.07 -8.58
CA THR A 127 -28.26 0.04 -8.06
C THR A 127 -27.21 -0.51 -7.09
N VAL A 128 -25.96 -0.09 -7.29
CA VAL A 128 -24.87 -0.42 -6.36
C VAL A 128 -25.07 0.35 -5.07
N ILE A 129 -25.11 -0.38 -3.95
CA ILE A 129 -25.17 0.20 -2.60
C ILE A 129 -23.76 0.33 -2.02
N GLN A 130 -23.55 1.36 -1.20
CA GLN A 130 -22.27 1.56 -0.54
C GLN A 130 -22.09 0.56 0.61
N GLU A 131 -21.03 -0.23 0.55
CA GLU A 131 -20.78 -1.29 1.52
C GLU A 131 -19.29 -1.59 1.68
N THR A 132 -18.95 -2.12 2.85
CA THR A 132 -17.62 -2.69 3.11
C THR A 132 -17.70 -4.19 2.92
N ARG A 133 -16.85 -4.73 2.05
CA ARG A 133 -16.84 -6.12 1.63
C ARG A 133 -15.52 -6.77 2.01
N ARG A 134 -15.58 -8.00 2.51
CA ARG A 134 -14.40 -8.84 2.77
C ARG A 134 -14.14 -9.70 1.55
N TYR A 135 -12.92 -9.67 1.04
CA TYR A 135 -12.49 -10.62 0.03
C TYR A 135 -12.05 -11.95 0.68
N ASN A 136 -12.48 -13.06 0.07
CA ASN A 136 -12.11 -14.42 0.49
C ASN A 136 -11.26 -15.08 -0.59
N ASP A 137 -9.97 -15.18 -0.33
CA ASP A 137 -9.00 -15.66 -1.32
C ASP A 137 -9.19 -17.14 -1.71
N ASN A 138 -9.80 -17.95 -0.84
CA ASN A 138 -10.08 -19.37 -1.09
C ASN A 138 -11.23 -19.57 -2.07
N HIS A 139 -12.23 -18.69 -2.02
CA HIS A 139 -13.43 -18.77 -2.86
C HIS A 139 -13.35 -17.84 -4.07
N GLY A 140 -12.48 -16.83 -4.04
CA GLY A 140 -12.40 -15.80 -5.06
C GLY A 140 -13.62 -14.87 -5.09
N ASP A 141 -14.36 -14.78 -3.99
CA ASP A 141 -15.57 -13.95 -3.86
C ASP A 141 -15.42 -12.83 -2.82
N THR A 142 -16.29 -11.83 -2.90
CA THR A 142 -16.43 -10.81 -1.87
C THR A 142 -17.74 -11.01 -1.12
N LYS A 143 -17.72 -10.86 0.21
CA LYS A 143 -18.93 -10.93 1.06
C LYS A 143 -19.12 -9.60 1.79
N ALA A 144 -20.36 -9.12 1.83
CA ALA A 144 -20.70 -7.93 2.60
C ALA A 144 -20.45 -8.19 4.09
N LEU A 145 -19.70 -7.31 4.76
CA LEU A 145 -19.43 -7.43 6.20
C LEU A 145 -20.48 -6.70 7.05
N ARG A 146 -21.07 -5.62 6.52
CA ARG A 146 -22.09 -4.80 7.18
C ARG A 146 -22.78 -3.91 6.13
N SER A 147 -24.10 -3.76 6.21
CA SER A 147 -24.82 -2.68 5.52
C SER A 147 -24.58 -1.37 6.28
N LYS A 148 -23.93 -0.39 5.64
CA LYS A 148 -23.69 0.94 6.23
C LYS A 148 -25.01 1.72 6.25
N GLU A 149 -25.89 1.46 7.23
CA GLU A 149 -26.96 2.40 7.59
C GLU A 149 -26.48 3.51 8.53
N ASP A 150 -25.28 3.40 9.12
CA ASP A 150 -24.66 4.45 9.92
C ASP A 150 -23.24 4.73 9.40
N ALA A 151 -23.02 5.91 8.80
CA ALA A 151 -21.68 6.47 8.80
C ALA A 151 -21.27 6.61 10.28
N HIS A 152 -20.26 5.87 10.72
CA HIS A 152 -19.84 5.93 12.11
C HIS A 152 -19.37 7.35 12.42
N ASP A 153 -20.12 8.04 13.28
CA ASP A 153 -19.66 9.29 13.88
C ASP A 153 -18.52 8.95 14.82
N TYR A 154 -17.30 9.03 14.28
CA TYR A 154 -16.06 8.81 15.03
C TYR A 154 -15.80 9.89 16.08
N ARG A 155 -16.59 10.98 16.09
CA ARG A 155 -16.49 12.10 17.05
C ARG A 155 -15.07 12.63 17.15
N TYR A 156 -14.42 12.89 16.00
CA TYR A 156 -13.05 13.41 15.98
C TYR A 156 -12.94 14.74 16.76
N PHE A 157 -11.97 14.80 17.66
CA PHE A 157 -11.52 16.01 18.34
C PHE A 157 -10.00 15.96 18.54
N PRO A 158 -9.31 17.10 18.71
CA PRO A 158 -7.88 17.09 19.01
C PRO A 158 -7.60 16.37 20.33
N GLU A 159 -6.64 15.44 20.31
CA GLU A 159 -6.21 14.69 21.50
C GLU A 159 -5.65 15.66 22.56
N PRO A 160 -6.33 15.88 23.71
CA PRO A 160 -5.90 16.83 24.72
C PRO A 160 -4.63 16.41 25.45
N ASP A 161 -4.31 15.12 25.49
CA ASP A 161 -3.16 14.59 26.23
C ASP A 161 -1.84 14.76 25.46
N ILE A 162 -1.91 15.05 24.15
CA ILE A 162 -0.74 15.24 23.29
C ILE A 162 -0.67 16.70 22.82
N PRO A 163 0.34 17.49 23.23
CA PRO A 163 0.50 18.84 22.72
C PRO A 163 0.77 18.82 21.20
N PRO A 164 0.39 19.87 20.46
CA PRO A 164 0.65 19.93 19.03
C PRO A 164 2.15 19.74 18.71
N VAL A 165 2.44 18.89 17.73
CA VAL A 165 3.80 18.63 17.27
C VAL A 165 4.19 19.68 16.23
N PHE A 166 5.26 20.42 16.51
CA PHE A 166 5.83 21.40 15.59
C PHE A 166 7.19 20.89 15.10
N LEU A 167 7.36 20.80 13.79
CA LEU A 167 8.64 20.51 13.16
C LEU A 167 9.20 21.80 12.57
N SER A 168 10.43 22.14 12.94
CA SER A 168 11.16 23.26 12.38
C SER A 168 11.65 22.96 10.96
N ASP A 169 11.88 24.01 10.17
CA ASP A 169 12.46 23.87 8.82
C ASP A 169 13.85 23.20 8.86
N GLU A 170 14.61 23.42 9.94
CA GLU A 170 15.92 22.81 10.16
C GLU A 170 15.78 21.29 10.36
N GLU A 171 14.87 20.84 11.22
CA GLU A 171 14.60 19.40 11.42
C GLU A 171 14.14 18.71 10.13
N ILE A 172 13.27 19.38 9.35
CA ILE A 172 12.80 18.86 8.06
C ILE A 172 13.98 18.73 7.07
N GLU A 173 14.86 19.72 7.02
CA GLU A 173 16.02 19.69 6.13
C GLU A 173 17.06 18.65 6.56
N ASP A 174 17.25 18.44 7.86
CA ASP A 174 18.15 17.40 8.37
C ASP A 174 17.62 16.00 8.06
N ILE A 175 16.31 15.77 8.22
CA ILE A 175 15.66 14.53 7.76
C ILE A 175 15.86 14.36 6.26
N ARG A 176 15.63 15.41 5.45
CA ARG A 176 15.81 15.37 3.99
C ARG A 176 17.24 14.98 3.60
N LYS A 177 18.26 15.53 4.27
CA LYS A 177 19.68 15.18 4.01
C LYS A 177 20.04 13.76 4.46
N SER A 178 19.35 13.24 5.48
CA SER A 178 19.56 11.87 5.96
C SER A 178 18.91 10.80 5.06
N MET A 179 18.03 11.21 4.14
CA MET A 179 17.34 10.27 3.25
C MET A 179 18.35 9.54 2.36
N PRO A 180 18.25 8.21 2.25
CA PRO A 180 19.06 7.47 1.30
C PRO A 180 18.64 7.80 -0.14
N GLU A 181 19.54 7.55 -1.08
CA GLU A 181 19.23 7.63 -2.51
C GLU A 181 18.07 6.67 -2.85
N MET A 182 17.00 7.20 -3.45
CA MET A 182 15.79 6.44 -3.73
C MET A 182 16.00 5.47 -4.90
N PRO A 183 15.17 4.40 -5.03
CA PRO A 183 15.32 3.40 -6.10
C PRO A 183 15.37 4.02 -7.50
N GLN A 184 14.53 5.03 -7.75
CA GLN A 184 14.46 5.69 -9.05
C GLN A 184 15.72 6.51 -9.36
N ASP A 185 16.31 7.15 -8.36
CA ASP A 185 17.55 7.91 -8.53
C ASP A 185 18.72 6.96 -8.82
N ARG A 186 18.77 5.82 -8.11
CA ARG A 186 19.71 4.73 -8.41
C ARG A 186 19.52 4.18 -9.82
N PHE A 187 18.28 3.94 -10.25
CA PHE A 187 17.98 3.46 -11.59
C PHE A 187 18.53 4.40 -12.67
N VAL A 188 18.29 5.71 -12.53
CA VAL A 188 18.82 6.74 -13.44
C VAL A 188 20.35 6.70 -13.43
N ARG A 189 20.97 6.63 -12.26
CA ARG A 189 22.43 6.52 -12.14
C ARG A 189 22.97 5.26 -12.83
N TYR A 190 22.35 4.10 -12.63
CA TYR A 190 22.79 2.84 -13.24
C TYR A 190 22.66 2.83 -14.75
N THR A 191 21.57 3.36 -15.28
CA THR A 191 21.33 3.38 -16.72
C THR A 191 22.15 4.46 -17.42
N GLU A 192 22.15 5.70 -16.92
CA GLU A 192 22.79 6.83 -17.58
C GLU A 192 24.30 6.92 -17.30
N LYS A 193 24.73 6.71 -16.06
CA LYS A 193 26.14 6.84 -15.67
C LYS A 193 26.92 5.55 -15.85
N TYR A 194 26.31 4.40 -15.54
CA TYR A 194 26.99 3.11 -15.61
C TYR A 194 26.71 2.34 -16.90
N GLY A 195 25.74 2.78 -17.71
CA GLY A 195 25.42 2.17 -19.01
C GLY A 195 24.81 0.78 -18.88
N LEU A 196 24.18 0.46 -17.75
CA LEU A 196 23.51 -0.82 -17.57
C LEU A 196 22.23 -0.91 -18.43
N PRO A 197 21.90 -2.10 -18.96
CA PRO A 197 20.57 -2.37 -19.48
C PRO A 197 19.49 -2.05 -18.44
N THR A 198 18.30 -1.68 -18.91
CA THR A 198 17.16 -1.36 -18.04
C THR A 198 16.75 -2.54 -17.17
N ASP A 199 16.81 -3.76 -17.71
CA ASP A 199 16.39 -4.97 -17.01
C ASP A 199 17.35 -5.28 -15.85
N ASP A 200 18.65 -5.20 -16.10
CA ASP A 200 19.70 -5.31 -15.09
C ASP A 200 19.52 -4.25 -13.99
N ALA A 201 19.32 -2.98 -14.37
CA ALA A 201 19.13 -1.90 -13.41
C ALA A 201 17.89 -2.13 -12.54
N ASN A 202 16.77 -2.55 -13.12
CA ASN A 202 15.54 -2.89 -12.41
C ASN A 202 15.74 -4.06 -11.44
N LEU A 203 16.49 -5.09 -11.85
CA LEU A 203 16.83 -6.20 -10.98
C LEU A 203 17.66 -5.73 -9.79
N ILE A 204 18.69 -4.91 -10.02
CA ILE A 204 19.56 -4.38 -8.97
C ILE A 204 18.78 -3.53 -7.97
N ILE A 205 17.88 -2.66 -8.43
CA ILE A 205 17.10 -1.79 -7.53
C ILE A 205 15.94 -2.50 -6.81
N SER A 206 15.62 -3.75 -7.17
CA SER A 206 14.46 -4.48 -6.64
C SER A 206 14.46 -4.66 -5.11
N SER A 207 15.64 -4.58 -4.48
CA SER A 207 15.78 -4.48 -3.02
C SER A 207 16.92 -3.53 -2.65
N LYS A 208 16.81 -2.91 -1.48
CA LYS A 208 17.80 -1.95 -1.00
C LYS A 208 19.13 -2.66 -0.75
N GLU A 209 19.07 -3.83 -0.14
CA GLU A 209 20.23 -4.64 0.24
C GLU A 209 21.02 -5.08 -0.99
N PHE A 210 20.32 -5.52 -2.03
CA PHE A 210 20.96 -5.93 -3.29
C PHE A 210 21.57 -4.74 -4.02
N SER A 211 20.86 -3.60 -4.06
CA SER A 211 21.40 -2.38 -4.63
C SER A 211 22.59 -1.82 -3.84
N ASP A 212 22.58 -1.90 -2.51
CA ASP A 212 23.70 -1.48 -1.66
C ASP A 212 24.91 -2.39 -1.91
N PHE A 213 24.69 -3.69 -2.04
CA PHE A 213 25.75 -4.64 -2.38
C PHE A 213 26.37 -4.37 -3.75
N TYR A 214 25.56 -4.01 -4.75
CA TYR A 214 26.06 -3.59 -6.06
C TYR A 214 26.95 -2.34 -5.95
N ASP A 215 26.47 -1.30 -5.25
CA ASP A 215 27.22 -0.06 -5.07
C ASP A 215 28.54 -0.28 -4.33
N GLU A 216 28.58 -1.14 -3.30
CA GLU A 216 29.82 -1.49 -2.60
C GLU A 216 30.79 -2.29 -3.49
N SER A 217 30.27 -3.21 -4.30
CA SER A 217 31.10 -4.00 -5.23
C SER A 217 31.77 -3.12 -6.28
N VAL A 218 31.01 -2.16 -6.83
CA VAL A 218 31.48 -1.21 -7.84
C VAL A 218 32.57 -0.27 -7.31
N LYS A 219 32.56 0.05 -6.01
CA LYS A 219 33.64 0.83 -5.37
C LYS A 219 34.98 0.09 -5.39
N ILE A 220 34.95 -1.25 -5.34
CA ILE A 220 36.15 -2.11 -5.34
C ILE A 220 36.63 -2.34 -6.76
N ASN A 221 35.73 -2.66 -7.69
CA ASN A 221 36.04 -2.86 -9.10
C ASN A 221 35.08 -2.05 -9.99
N PRO A 222 35.54 -1.00 -10.70
CA PRO A 222 34.66 -0.12 -11.47
C PRO A 222 34.21 -0.72 -12.82
N ASP A 223 34.21 -2.04 -12.99
CA ASP A 223 33.58 -2.70 -14.14
C ASP A 223 32.09 -2.94 -13.84
N TYR A 224 31.30 -1.88 -14.07
CA TYR A 224 29.87 -1.84 -13.75
C TYR A 224 29.08 -2.99 -14.38
N LYS A 225 29.40 -3.33 -15.63
CA LYS A 225 28.68 -4.36 -16.40
C LYS A 225 29.09 -5.76 -15.95
N GLN A 226 30.37 -6.00 -15.70
CA GLN A 226 30.82 -7.29 -15.19
C GLN A 226 30.20 -7.59 -13.82
N ILE A 227 30.17 -6.62 -12.92
CA ILE A 227 29.53 -6.79 -11.61
C ILE A 227 28.04 -7.07 -11.76
N SER A 228 27.35 -6.31 -12.62
CA SER A 228 25.92 -6.53 -12.91
C SER A 228 25.63 -7.97 -13.35
N ASN A 229 26.47 -8.54 -14.22
CA ASN A 229 26.29 -9.91 -14.70
C ASN A 229 26.57 -11.01 -13.65
N LEU A 230 27.35 -10.68 -12.60
CA LEU A 230 27.69 -11.63 -11.54
C LEU A 230 26.64 -11.68 -10.42
N MET A 231 25.75 -10.69 -10.39
CA MET A 231 24.69 -10.52 -9.43
C MET A 231 23.37 -11.08 -9.96
#